data_AF-W2T8Q9-F1
#
_entry.id   AF-W2T8Q9-F1
#
_cell.length_a   1.000
_cell.length_b   1.000
_cell.length_c   1.000
_cell.angle_alpha   90.00
_cell.angle_beta   90.00
_cell.angle_gamma   90.00
#
_symmetry.space_group_name_H-M   'P 1'
#
loop_
_entity.id
_entity.type
_entity.pdbx_description
1 polymer ?
#
loop_
_entity_poly.entity_id
_entity_poly.type
_entity_poly.pdbx_seq_one_letter_code
_entity_poly.pdbx_strand_id
1 'polypeptide(L)'
;LFWLANASELSFLVDRDAELRTPRSGQLGTVVETVFRRLCTILLGALRPACKPMLDVNIPIEDGSNELLTLLDGTLRAARASRLNAALTIQLCSHVLHAMNATLFNSLVGVASNPVHLTTRLGKCLQARLAAIHGWAEQMGVELAAECHLDRTRQAAALLAAQKNDVAALGATCYKLNSLQVGLVLIFGKNENNFLSEGEEGGGYW
;
A
#
# COMPACT_ATOMS: atom_id res chain seq x y z
N LEU A 1 -7.51 18.61 -3.68
CA LEU A 1 -7.75 18.75 -2.22
C LEU A 1 -8.51 20.02 -1.89
N PHE A 2 -7.97 21.21 -2.15
CA PHE A 2 -8.68 22.49 -1.96
C PHE A 2 -10.11 22.51 -2.52
N TRP A 3 -10.29 22.17 -3.80
CA TRP A 3 -11.62 22.13 -4.43
C TRP A 3 -12.54 21.06 -3.86
N LEU A 4 -11.99 19.93 -3.41
CA LEU A 4 -12.79 18.88 -2.79
C LEU A 4 -13.35 19.36 -1.45
N ALA A 5 -12.51 19.98 -0.62
CA ALA A 5 -12.92 20.53 0.67
C ALA A 5 -14.02 21.59 0.49
N ASN A 6 -13.79 22.58 -0.38
CA ASN A 6 -14.78 23.63 -0.64
C ASN A 6 -16.08 23.07 -1.24
N ALA A 7 -16.01 22.14 -2.19
CA ALA A 7 -17.21 21.54 -2.78
C ALA A 7 -18.00 20.73 -1.74
N SER A 8 -17.32 19.99 -0.85
CA SER A 8 -17.99 19.22 0.20
C SER A 8 -18.63 20.11 1.26
N GLU A 9 -17.96 21.19 1.66
CA GLU A 9 -18.53 22.15 2.61
C GLU A 9 -19.70 22.91 1.99
N LEU A 10 -19.59 23.33 0.73
CA LEU A 10 -20.71 23.98 0.02
C LEU A 10 -21.92 23.04 -0.09
N SER A 11 -21.69 21.76 -0.44
CA SER A 11 -22.76 20.76 -0.48
C SER A 11 -23.42 20.61 0.88
N PHE A 12 -22.63 20.55 1.96
CA PHE A 12 -23.15 20.46 3.31
C PHE A 12 -23.99 21.68 3.71
N LEU A 13 -23.51 22.90 3.44
CA LEU A 13 -24.24 24.14 3.74
C LEU A 13 -25.58 24.21 3.01
N VAL A 14 -25.60 23.88 1.72
CA VAL A 14 -26.81 23.87 0.88
C VAL A 14 -27.80 22.79 1.34
N ASP A 15 -27.32 21.66 1.84
CA ASP A 15 -28.20 20.62 2.38
C ASP A 15 -28.84 21.03 3.71
N ARG A 16 -28.11 21.78 4.55
CA ARG A 16 -28.57 22.24 5.88
C ARG A 16 -29.48 23.46 5.81
N ASP A 17 -29.33 24.33 4.82
CA ASP A 17 -30.11 25.56 4.69
C ASP A 17 -31.18 25.43 3.59
N ALA A 18 -32.44 25.61 3.98
CA ALA A 18 -33.55 25.53 3.02
C ALA A 18 -33.60 26.71 2.04
N GLU A 19 -33.09 27.87 2.43
CA GLU A 19 -33.07 29.08 1.60
C GLU A 19 -32.00 29.00 0.50
N LEU A 20 -30.89 28.30 0.77
CA LEU A 20 -29.83 28.07 -0.21
C LEU A 20 -30.18 26.96 -1.22
N ARG A 21 -31.27 26.21 -0.99
CA ARG A 21 -31.63 25.07 -1.82
C ARG A 21 -32.23 25.53 -3.14
N THR A 22 -31.62 25.10 -4.23
CA THR A 22 -32.09 25.32 -5.60
C THR A 22 -32.47 23.98 -6.25
N PRO A 23 -33.22 23.98 -7.37
CA PRO A 23 -33.49 22.75 -8.11
C PRO A 23 -32.23 21.99 -8.56
N ARG A 24 -31.07 22.64 -8.57
CA ARG A 24 -29.77 22.06 -8.95
C ARG A 24 -28.92 21.61 -7.76
N SER A 25 -29.36 21.81 -6.52
CA SER A 25 -28.56 21.47 -5.32
C SER A 25 -28.11 20.00 -5.30
N GLY A 26 -28.91 19.08 -5.84
CA GLY A 26 -28.52 17.67 -5.96
C GLY A 26 -27.29 17.40 -6.84
N GLN A 27 -26.88 18.35 -7.70
CA GLN A 27 -25.69 18.22 -8.54
C GLN A 27 -24.38 18.37 -7.74
N LEU A 28 -24.41 19.07 -6.59
CA LEU A 28 -23.22 19.29 -5.76
C LEU A 28 -22.61 17.98 -5.26
N GLY A 29 -23.44 17.03 -4.83
CA GLY A 29 -22.97 15.70 -4.42
C GLY A 29 -22.23 14.97 -5.55
N THR A 30 -22.77 15.02 -6.77
CA THR A 30 -22.12 14.45 -7.97
C THR A 30 -20.79 15.14 -8.29
N VAL A 31 -20.69 16.46 -8.08
CA VAL A 31 -19.43 17.20 -8.24
C VAL A 31 -18.40 16.76 -7.20
N VAL A 32 -18.78 16.65 -5.92
CA VAL A 32 -17.91 16.17 -4.85
C VAL A 32 -17.35 14.79 -5.17
N GLU A 33 -18.22 13.86 -5.59
CA GLU A 33 -17.82 12.50 -5.97
C GLU A 33 -16.86 12.51 -7.18
N THR A 34 -17.14 13.33 -8.19
CA THR A 34 -16.31 13.45 -9.39
C THR A 34 -14.92 13.99 -9.07
N VAL A 35 -14.85 15.02 -8.22
CA VAL A 35 -13.59 15.61 -7.77
C VAL A 35 -12.81 14.60 -6.91
N PHE A 36 -13.46 13.86 -6.03
CA PHE A 36 -12.84 12.81 -5.22
C PHE A 36 -12.25 11.72 -6.10
N ARG A 37 -13.03 11.19 -7.05
CA ARG A 37 -12.58 10.13 -7.97
C ARG A 37 -11.37 10.58 -8.78
N ARG A 38 -11.39 11.81 -9.32
CA ARG A 38 -10.27 12.35 -10.10
C ARG A 38 -9.03 12.57 -9.25
N LEU A 39 -9.19 13.03 -8.01
CA LEU A 39 -8.09 13.13 -7.05
C LEU A 39 -7.45 11.76 -6.81
N CYS A 40 -8.26 10.73 -6.55
CA CYS A 40 -7.76 9.37 -6.38
C CYS A 40 -7.01 8.87 -7.62
N THR A 41 -7.52 9.10 -8.82
CA THR A 41 -6.82 8.72 -10.07
C THR A 41 -5.45 9.36 -10.18
N ILE A 42 -5.33 10.67 -9.89
CA ILE A 42 -4.06 11.40 -9.96
C ILE A 42 -3.09 10.85 -8.91
N LEU A 43 -3.54 10.69 -7.67
CA LEU A 43 -2.71 10.16 -6.58
C LEU A 43 -2.22 8.74 -6.90
N LEU A 44 -3.09 7.87 -7.41
CA LEU A 44 -2.71 6.51 -7.82
C LEU A 44 -1.67 6.50 -8.95
N GLY A 45 -1.72 7.49 -9.85
CA GLY A 45 -0.72 7.68 -10.90
C GLY A 45 0.68 7.96 -10.34
N ALA A 46 0.79 8.73 -9.26
CA ALA A 46 2.06 8.99 -8.57
C ALA A 46 2.45 7.84 -7.61
N LEU A 47 1.46 7.23 -6.97
CA LEU A 47 1.65 6.16 -5.98
C LEU A 47 2.28 4.90 -6.57
N ARG A 48 1.79 4.47 -7.74
CA ARG A 48 2.25 3.20 -8.34
C ARG A 48 3.74 3.20 -8.67
N PRO A 49 4.31 4.24 -9.30
CA PRO A 49 5.77 4.39 -9.43
C PRO A 49 6.50 4.40 -8.08
N ALA A 50 6.00 5.16 -7.10
CA ALA A 50 6.60 5.28 -5.76
C ALA A 50 6.56 3.96 -4.96
N CYS A 51 5.73 2.99 -5.34
CA CYS A 51 5.75 1.64 -4.78
C CYS A 51 6.88 0.75 -5.33
N LYS A 52 7.52 1.09 -6.45
CA LYS A 52 8.57 0.24 -7.04
C LYS A 52 9.81 0.12 -6.13
N PRO A 53 10.34 1.21 -5.53
CA PRO A 53 11.48 1.11 -4.62
C PRO A 53 11.22 0.21 -3.41
N MET A 54 9.96 0.06 -2.98
CA MET A 54 9.58 -0.84 -1.88
C MET A 54 9.96 -2.30 -2.15
N LEU A 55 9.97 -2.70 -3.43
CA LEU A 55 10.23 -4.08 -3.87
C LEU A 55 11.64 -4.26 -4.47
N ASP A 56 12.45 -3.19 -4.53
CA ASP A 56 13.81 -3.26 -5.04
C ASP A 56 14.79 -3.57 -3.91
N VAL A 57 15.48 -4.70 -4.04
CA VAL A 57 16.48 -5.21 -3.08
C VAL A 57 17.85 -4.56 -3.23
N ASN A 58 18.08 -3.81 -4.31
CA ASN A 58 19.33 -3.09 -4.55
C ASN A 58 19.34 -1.69 -3.93
N ILE A 59 18.15 -1.17 -3.62
CA ILE A 59 18.00 0.08 -2.88
C ILE A 59 18.24 -0.21 -1.39
N PRO A 60 18.98 0.64 -0.66
CA PRO A 60 19.11 0.53 0.79
C PRO A 60 17.75 0.42 1.49
N ILE A 61 17.71 -0.29 2.62
CA ILE A 61 16.44 -0.53 3.34
C ILE A 61 15.78 0.79 3.73
N GLU A 62 16.57 1.71 4.28
CA GLU A 62 16.15 3.03 4.77
C GLU A 62 15.59 3.93 3.65
N ASP A 63 16.03 3.73 2.40
CA ASP A 63 15.69 4.62 1.30
C ASP A 63 14.46 4.18 0.50
N GLY A 64 14.16 2.88 0.51
CA GLY A 64 13.13 2.31 -0.36
C GLY A 64 11.69 2.72 -0.05
N SER A 65 11.44 3.39 1.08
CA SER A 65 10.13 3.95 1.43
C SER A 65 10.06 5.48 1.30
N ASN A 66 11.18 6.18 1.05
CA ASN A 66 11.26 7.65 1.14
C ASN A 66 10.31 8.38 0.17
N GLU A 67 10.27 7.96 -1.09
CA GLU A 67 9.39 8.57 -2.09
C GLU A 67 7.92 8.40 -1.71
N LEU A 68 7.56 7.20 -1.25
CA LEU A 68 6.20 6.86 -0.85
C LEU A 68 5.79 7.65 0.40
N LEU A 69 6.66 7.72 1.41
CA LEU A 69 6.46 8.54 2.61
C LEU A 69 6.27 10.01 2.27
N THR A 70 7.09 10.55 1.36
CA THR A 70 7.00 11.95 0.91
C THR A 70 5.64 12.22 0.26
N LEU A 71 5.18 11.33 -0.61
CA LEU A 71 3.87 11.45 -1.27
C LEU A 71 2.71 11.39 -0.26
N LEU A 72 2.77 10.45 0.68
CA LEU A 72 1.74 10.25 1.71
C LEU A 72 1.66 11.43 2.68
N ASP A 73 2.80 11.86 3.22
CA ASP A 73 2.91 13.01 4.12
C ASP A 73 2.45 14.29 3.42
N GLY A 74 2.92 14.55 2.20
CA GLY A 74 2.51 15.70 1.40
C GLY A 74 1.00 15.72 1.14
N THR A 75 0.41 14.56 0.85
CA THR A 75 -1.03 14.43 0.62
C THR A 75 -1.84 14.75 1.88
N LEU A 76 -1.48 14.20 3.04
CA LEU A 76 -2.21 14.45 4.28
C LEU A 76 -2.02 15.86 4.81
N ARG A 77 -0.81 16.43 4.69
CA ARG A 77 -0.58 17.85 5.02
C ARG A 77 -1.42 18.76 4.15
N ALA A 78 -1.48 18.51 2.84
CA ALA A 78 -2.31 19.29 1.93
C ALA A 78 -3.82 19.14 2.23
N ALA A 79 -4.27 17.95 2.66
CA ALA A 79 -5.65 17.71 3.08
C ALA A 79 -6.00 18.53 4.34
N ARG A 80 -5.11 18.51 5.34
CA ARG A 80 -5.23 19.31 6.57
C ARG A 80 -5.22 20.81 6.28
N ALA A 81 -4.28 21.28 5.46
CA ALA A 81 -4.19 22.68 5.05
C ALA A 81 -5.44 23.15 4.29
N SER A 82 -6.05 22.25 3.50
CA SER A 82 -7.32 22.50 2.81
C SER A 82 -8.54 22.39 3.72
N ARG A 83 -8.37 22.02 5.00
CA ARG A 83 -9.46 21.69 5.95
C ARG A 83 -10.45 20.67 5.38
N LEU A 84 -9.94 19.67 4.66
CA LEU A 84 -10.78 18.58 4.17
C LEU A 84 -11.44 17.89 5.36
N ASN A 85 -12.76 17.66 5.29
CA ASN A 85 -13.47 17.05 6.40
C ASN A 85 -12.89 15.66 6.76
N ALA A 86 -13.07 15.27 8.02
CA ALA A 86 -12.46 14.05 8.55
C ALA A 86 -12.95 12.78 7.82
N ALA A 87 -14.22 12.71 7.45
CA ALA A 87 -14.77 11.56 6.74
C ALA A 87 -14.13 11.37 5.36
N LEU A 88 -14.00 12.44 4.57
CA LEU A 88 -13.32 12.41 3.28
C LEU A 88 -11.81 12.16 3.42
N THR A 89 -11.20 12.64 4.51
CA THR A 89 -9.80 12.34 4.81
C THR A 89 -9.61 10.84 5.06
N ILE A 90 -10.45 10.22 5.89
CA ILE A 90 -10.41 8.77 6.16
C ILE A 90 -10.67 7.96 4.88
N GLN A 91 -11.62 8.38 4.05
CA GLN A 91 -11.89 7.74 2.75
C GLN A 91 -10.68 7.85 1.81
N LEU A 92 -10.05 9.02 1.74
CA LEU A 92 -8.85 9.24 0.93
C LEU A 92 -7.70 8.35 1.40
N CYS A 93 -7.42 8.32 2.71
CA CYS A 93 -6.40 7.44 3.31
C CYS A 93 -6.67 5.99 2.97
N SER A 94 -7.90 5.53 3.16
CA SER A 94 -8.31 4.15 2.87
C SER A 94 -8.07 3.79 1.40
N HIS A 95 -8.45 4.68 0.48
CA HIS A 95 -8.26 4.45 -0.95
C HIS A 95 -6.77 4.37 -1.34
N VAL A 96 -5.94 5.26 -0.79
CA VAL A 96 -4.49 5.26 -1.06
C VAL A 96 -3.81 4.02 -0.48
N LEU A 97 -4.06 3.70 0.80
CA LEU A 97 -3.48 2.52 1.46
C LEU A 97 -3.94 1.21 0.83
N HIS A 98 -5.20 1.11 0.42
CA HIS A 98 -5.69 -0.03 -0.34
C HIS A 98 -4.99 -0.18 -1.68
N ALA A 99 -4.81 0.92 -2.42
CA ALA A 99 -4.10 0.91 -3.70
C ALA A 99 -2.61 0.57 -3.54
N MET A 100 -1.95 1.01 -2.45
CA MET A 100 -0.59 0.59 -2.10
C MET A 100 -0.54 -0.91 -1.90
N ASN A 101 -1.41 -1.46 -1.06
CA ASN A 101 -1.48 -2.90 -0.82
C ASN A 101 -1.70 -3.67 -2.12
N ALA A 102 -2.66 -3.26 -2.95
CA ALA A 102 -2.93 -3.90 -4.23
C ALA A 102 -1.70 -3.86 -5.16
N THR A 103 -1.00 -2.71 -5.24
CA THR A 103 0.17 -2.55 -6.10
C THR A 103 1.32 -3.44 -5.65
N LEU A 104 1.64 -3.44 -4.36
CA LEU A 104 2.73 -4.25 -3.80
C LEU A 104 2.39 -5.74 -3.86
N PHE A 105 1.22 -6.12 -3.34
CA PHE A 105 0.80 -7.52 -3.28
C PHE A 105 0.68 -8.15 -4.66
N ASN A 106 0.06 -7.47 -5.64
CA ASN A 106 -0.07 -8.01 -7.00
C ASN A 106 1.30 -8.22 -7.68
N SER A 107 2.30 -7.40 -7.33
CA SER A 107 3.67 -7.57 -7.80
C SER A 107 4.32 -8.81 -7.18
N LEU A 108 4.04 -9.09 -5.91
CA LEU A 108 4.54 -10.28 -5.22
C LEU A 108 3.93 -11.59 -5.76
N VAL A 109 2.65 -11.59 -6.13
CA VAL A 109 1.97 -12.80 -6.65
C VAL A 109 2.10 -12.99 -8.16
N GLY A 110 2.98 -12.22 -8.83
CA GLY A 110 3.25 -12.38 -10.26
C GLY A 110 2.12 -11.96 -11.20
N VAL A 111 1.17 -11.14 -10.71
CA VAL A 111 0.06 -10.59 -11.53
C VAL A 111 0.49 -9.29 -12.23
N ALA A 112 1.64 -8.71 -11.86
CA ALA A 112 2.21 -7.54 -12.52
C ALA A 112 2.99 -7.94 -13.79
N SER A 113 3.04 -7.02 -14.77
CA SER A 113 3.74 -7.22 -16.05
C SER A 113 5.25 -7.46 -15.92
N ASN A 114 5.86 -7.06 -14.79
CA ASN A 114 7.24 -7.35 -14.44
C ASN A 114 7.26 -8.17 -13.14
N PRO A 115 7.53 -9.48 -13.21
CA PRO A 115 7.60 -10.31 -12.01
C PRO A 115 8.78 -9.90 -11.13
N VAL A 116 8.53 -9.76 -9.83
CA VAL A 116 9.57 -9.46 -8.85
C VAL A 116 10.24 -10.76 -8.40
N HIS A 117 11.58 -10.76 -8.30
CA HIS A 117 12.32 -11.90 -7.76
C HIS A 117 12.06 -12.04 -6.26
N LEU A 118 11.33 -13.10 -5.89
CA LEU A 118 10.92 -13.35 -4.51
C LEU A 118 12.04 -14.00 -3.72
N THR A 119 12.70 -13.21 -2.86
CA THR A 119 13.82 -13.67 -2.04
C THR A 119 13.56 -13.40 -0.55
N THR A 120 14.19 -14.16 0.35
CA THR A 120 14.11 -13.85 1.79
C THR A 120 14.63 -12.45 2.11
N ARG A 121 15.63 -11.97 1.35
CA ARG A 121 16.11 -10.59 1.43
C ARG A 121 15.00 -9.58 1.12
N LEU A 122 14.26 -9.79 0.03
CA LEU A 122 13.10 -8.96 -0.31
C LEU A 122 12.07 -8.94 0.82
N GLY A 123 11.76 -10.09 1.42
CA GLY A 123 10.84 -10.18 2.56
C GLY A 123 11.27 -9.28 3.71
N LYS A 124 12.54 -9.36 4.13
CA LYS A 124 13.11 -8.53 5.20
C LYS A 124 13.11 -7.03 4.85
N CYS A 125 13.52 -6.67 3.63
CA CYS A 125 13.50 -5.29 3.16
C CYS A 125 12.07 -4.72 3.19
N LEU A 126 11.09 -5.48 2.66
CA LEU A 126 9.70 -5.05 2.59
C LEU A 126 9.08 -4.93 3.99
N GLN A 127 9.39 -5.84 4.93
CA GLN A 127 8.95 -5.72 6.32
C GLN A 127 9.43 -4.42 6.97
N ALA A 128 10.74 -4.12 6.87
CA ALA A 128 11.30 -2.90 7.44
C ALA A 128 10.68 -1.63 6.82
N ARG A 129 10.51 -1.61 5.50
CA ARG A 129 9.89 -0.48 4.79
C ARG A 129 8.41 -0.32 5.16
N LEU A 130 7.66 -1.41 5.31
CA LEU A 130 6.27 -1.36 5.78
C LEU A 130 6.18 -0.89 7.24
N ALA A 131 7.15 -1.22 8.09
CA ALA A 131 7.22 -0.69 9.45
C ALA A 131 7.45 0.84 9.45
N ALA A 132 8.27 1.36 8.54
CA ALA A 132 8.43 2.81 8.36
C ALA A 132 7.10 3.49 7.93
N ILE A 133 6.35 2.88 6.99
CA ILE A 133 5.01 3.35 6.62
C ILE A 133 4.05 3.34 7.82
N HIS A 134 4.11 2.29 8.65
CA HIS A 134 3.27 2.20 9.84
C HIS A 134 3.62 3.27 10.89
N GLY A 135 4.91 3.50 11.17
CA GLY A 135 5.35 4.56 12.08
C GLY A 135 4.93 5.96 11.60
N TRP A 136 4.96 6.20 10.28
CA TRP A 136 4.39 7.41 9.70
C TRP A 136 2.86 7.49 9.91
N ALA A 137 2.15 6.36 9.74
CA ALA A 137 0.70 6.33 9.91
C ALA A 137 0.28 6.66 11.34
N GLU A 138 1.02 6.16 12.35
CA GLU A 138 0.82 6.51 13.76
C GLU A 138 1.00 8.02 14.00
N GLN A 139 2.08 8.62 13.46
CA GLN A 139 2.31 10.07 13.56
C GLN A 139 1.20 10.89 12.91
N MET A 140 0.50 10.33 11.92
CA MET A 140 -0.58 10.99 11.22
C MET A 140 -1.98 10.68 11.76
N GLY A 141 -2.11 9.76 12.72
CA GLY A 141 -3.38 9.31 13.29
C GLY A 141 -4.22 8.47 12.31
N VAL A 142 -3.57 7.70 11.43
CA VAL A 142 -4.20 6.84 10.41
C VAL A 142 -3.73 5.39 10.49
N GLU A 143 -3.14 4.99 11.62
CA GLU A 143 -2.57 3.68 11.89
C GLU A 143 -3.57 2.53 11.71
N LEU A 144 -4.80 2.69 12.20
CA LEU A 144 -5.84 1.66 12.06
C LEU A 144 -6.20 1.39 10.59
N ALA A 145 -6.20 2.44 9.76
CA ALA A 145 -6.42 2.27 8.33
C ALA A 145 -5.22 1.57 7.67
N ALA A 146 -3.99 1.92 8.07
CA ALA A 146 -2.78 1.30 7.56
C ALA A 146 -2.73 -0.19 7.93
N GLU A 147 -3.01 -0.55 9.18
CA GLU A 147 -3.11 -1.93 9.65
C GLU A 147 -4.14 -2.72 8.85
N CYS A 148 -5.34 -2.18 8.68
CA CYS A 148 -6.43 -2.87 8.00
C CYS A 148 -6.12 -3.15 6.52
N HIS A 149 -5.66 -2.12 5.80
CA HIS A 149 -5.50 -2.15 4.34
C HIS A 149 -4.17 -2.77 3.89
N LEU A 150 -3.07 -2.59 4.62
CA LEU A 150 -1.75 -3.13 4.27
C LEU A 150 -1.53 -4.55 4.78
N ASP A 151 -2.47 -5.10 5.55
CA ASP A 151 -2.34 -6.39 6.22
C ASP A 151 -1.88 -7.52 5.28
N ARG A 152 -2.50 -7.65 4.10
CA ARG A 152 -2.13 -8.73 3.16
C ARG A 152 -0.68 -8.64 2.70
N THR A 153 -0.21 -7.44 2.36
CA THR A 153 1.19 -7.24 1.95
C THR A 153 2.14 -7.50 3.12
N ARG A 154 1.77 -7.09 4.34
CA ARG A 154 2.55 -7.35 5.56
C ARG A 154 2.68 -8.85 5.83
N GLN A 155 1.59 -9.61 5.70
CA GLN A 155 1.58 -11.07 5.83
C GLN A 155 2.46 -11.73 4.75
N ALA A 156 2.36 -11.28 3.49
CA ALA A 156 3.21 -11.78 2.42
C ALA A 156 4.71 -11.47 2.63
N ALA A 157 5.03 -10.28 3.14
CA ALA A 157 6.41 -9.91 3.47
C ALA A 157 6.98 -10.77 4.60
N ALA A 158 6.18 -11.02 5.64
CA ALA A 158 6.55 -11.89 6.76
C ALA A 158 6.74 -13.34 6.32
N LEU A 159 5.84 -13.85 5.47
CA LEU A 159 5.95 -15.15 4.85
C LEU A 159 7.25 -15.31 4.06
N LEU A 160 7.59 -14.29 3.27
CA LEU A 160 8.80 -14.29 2.45
C LEU A 160 10.08 -14.17 3.31
N ALA A 161 10.02 -13.45 4.42
CA ALA A 161 11.13 -13.26 5.36
C ALA A 161 11.36 -14.48 6.28
N ALA A 162 10.33 -15.28 6.54
CA ALA A 162 10.40 -16.45 7.40
C ALA A 162 11.29 -17.55 6.78
N GLN A 163 12.04 -18.26 7.63
CA GLN A 163 12.76 -19.46 7.20
C GLN A 163 11.75 -20.60 6.98
N LYS A 164 11.92 -21.36 5.89
CA LYS A 164 10.96 -22.36 5.37
C LYS A 164 10.62 -23.50 6.35
N ASN A 165 11.34 -23.65 7.45
CA ASN A 165 11.17 -24.74 8.41
C ASN A 165 10.16 -24.40 9.53
N ASP A 166 9.67 -23.16 9.59
CA ASP A 166 8.74 -22.71 10.63
C ASP A 166 7.27 -22.76 10.16
N VAL A 167 6.80 -23.97 9.85
CA VAL A 167 5.45 -24.21 9.31
C VAL A 167 4.34 -23.77 10.28
N ALA A 168 4.63 -23.71 11.59
CA ALA A 168 3.71 -23.21 12.60
C ALA A 168 3.52 -21.68 12.53
N ALA A 169 4.60 -20.93 12.28
CA ALA A 169 4.51 -19.48 12.03
C ALA A 169 3.73 -19.15 10.74
N LEU A 170 3.74 -20.02 9.72
CA LEU A 170 3.00 -19.83 8.46
C LEU A 170 1.48 -19.77 8.66
N GLY A 171 0.94 -20.62 9.55
CA GLY A 171 -0.51 -20.73 9.80
C GLY A 171 -1.08 -19.53 10.56
N ALA A 172 -0.34 -18.95 11.50
CA ALA A 172 -0.76 -17.79 12.28
C ALA A 172 -0.65 -16.46 11.49
N THR A 173 0.28 -16.39 10.53
CA THR A 173 0.63 -15.13 9.85
C THR A 173 -0.19 -14.89 8.57
N CYS A 174 -0.85 -15.90 7.98
CA CYS A 174 -1.44 -15.80 6.62
C CYS A 174 -2.97 -15.77 6.56
N TYR A 175 -3.67 -15.35 7.60
CA TYR A 175 -5.14 -15.48 7.69
C TYR A 175 -5.94 -14.67 6.63
N LYS A 176 -5.35 -13.66 5.96
CA LYS A 176 -6.01 -12.93 4.85
C LYS A 176 -5.58 -13.41 3.46
N LEU A 177 -4.67 -14.38 3.37
CA LEU A 177 -4.20 -14.96 2.11
C LEU A 177 -4.94 -16.27 1.84
N ASN A 178 -5.38 -16.48 0.60
CA ASN A 178 -5.92 -17.78 0.21
C ASN A 178 -4.79 -18.79 -0.10
N SER A 179 -5.12 -20.08 -0.12
CA SER A 179 -4.14 -21.16 -0.32
C SER A 179 -3.37 -21.07 -1.64
N LEU A 180 -3.98 -20.53 -2.70
CA LEU A 180 -3.32 -20.29 -3.99
C LEU A 180 -2.28 -19.16 -3.88
N GLN A 181 -2.60 -18.09 -3.16
CA GLN A 181 -1.70 -16.96 -2.93
C GLN A 181 -0.50 -17.39 -2.08
N VAL A 182 -0.72 -18.16 -1.01
CA VAL A 182 0.37 -18.75 -0.21
C VAL A 182 1.24 -19.66 -1.07
N GLY A 183 0.61 -20.51 -1.89
CA GLY A 183 1.31 -21.38 -2.84
C GLY A 183 2.19 -20.61 -3.81
N LEU A 184 1.69 -19.53 -4.43
CA LEU A 184 2.48 -18.69 -5.36
C LEU A 184 3.69 -18.07 -4.66
N VAL A 185 3.51 -17.47 -3.48
CA VAL A 185 4.61 -16.85 -2.72
C VAL A 185 5.66 -17.89 -2.34
N LEU A 186 5.25 -19.08 -1.89
CA LEU A 186 6.15 -20.15 -1.48
C LEU A 186 6.86 -20.84 -2.65
N ILE A 187 6.16 -21.08 -3.77
CA ILE A 187 6.70 -21.76 -4.96
C ILE A 187 7.70 -20.85 -5.69
N PHE A 188 7.36 -19.58 -5.93
CA PHE A 188 8.28 -18.66 -6.59
C PHE A 188 9.50 -18.32 -5.72
N GLY A 189 9.33 -18.27 -4.38
CA GLY A 189 10.46 -18.21 -3.45
C GLY A 189 11.25 -19.54 -3.32
N LYS A 190 10.79 -20.64 -3.93
CA LYS A 190 11.44 -21.96 -3.90
C LYS A 190 12.52 -22.09 -4.96
N ASN A 191 12.34 -21.47 -6.13
CA ASN A 191 13.18 -21.70 -7.30
C ASN A 191 14.64 -21.24 -7.15
N GLU A 192 15.02 -20.44 -6.15
CA GLU A 192 16.43 -20.05 -5.94
C GLU A 192 17.20 -20.95 -4.96
N ASN A 193 16.54 -21.62 -4.01
CA ASN A 193 17.27 -22.48 -3.06
C ASN A 193 17.86 -23.73 -3.73
N ASN A 194 17.36 -24.13 -4.91
CA ASN A 194 17.93 -25.23 -5.69
C ASN A 194 19.12 -24.79 -6.55
N PHE A 195 19.22 -23.51 -6.95
CA PHE A 195 20.35 -23.03 -7.76
C PHE A 195 21.57 -22.67 -6.89
N LEU A 196 21.37 -22.34 -5.61
CA LEU A 196 22.46 -22.13 -4.67
C LEU A 196 22.97 -23.42 -4.01
N SER A 197 22.21 -24.52 -4.07
CA SER A 197 22.66 -25.84 -3.56
C SER A 197 23.40 -26.69 -4.60
N GLU A 198 23.26 -26.41 -5.89
CA GLU A 198 23.99 -27.13 -6.96
C GLU A 198 25.34 -26.48 -7.32
N GLY A 199 25.68 -25.34 -6.73
CA GLY A 199 26.92 -24.60 -7.00
C GLY A 199 28.11 -24.90 -6.08
N GLU A 200 27.94 -25.70 -5.01
CA GLU A 200 28.98 -25.92 -3.99
C GLU A 200 29.60 -27.33 -3.95
N GLU A 201 29.28 -28.24 -4.88
CA GLU A 201 29.90 -29.59 -4.92
C GLU A 201 31.01 -29.77 -5.99
N GLY A 202 31.52 -28.68 -6.57
CA GLY A 202 32.48 -28.73 -7.67
C GLY A 202 33.83 -28.08 -7.41
N GLY A 203 34.52 -28.37 -6.31
CA GLY A 203 35.88 -27.84 -6.13
C GLY A 203 36.57 -28.25 -4.83
N GLY A 204 37.27 -29.39 -4.84
CA GLY A 204 38.11 -29.77 -3.71
C GLY A 204 38.95 -31.04 -3.90
N TYR A 205 40.19 -30.82 -4.36
CA TYR A 205 41.42 -31.58 -4.08
C TYR A 205 41.74 -32.89 -4.84
N TRP A 206 42.83 -32.77 -5.62
CA TRP A 206 43.67 -33.73 -6.37
C TRP A 206 43.09 -34.39 -7.63
#